data_AF-A0A401NU73-F1
#
_entry.id   AF-A0A401NU73-F1
#
_cell.length_a   1.000
_cell.length_b   1.000
_cell.length_c   1.000
_cell.angle_alpha   90.00
_cell.angle_beta   90.00
_cell.angle_gamma   90.00
#
_symmetry.space_group_name_H-M   'P 1'
#
loop_
_entity.id
_entity.type
_entity.pdbx_description
1 polymer ?
#
loop_
_entity_poly.entity_id
_entity_poly.type
_entity_poly.pdbx_seq_one_letter_code
_entity_poly.pdbx_strand_id
1 'polypeptide(L)'
;MNCIWLIVAVRGSRIHLSFNDFDLESQFDFLAVKDGESVDSPLLGTFSGSEVPSHLTSNSHILRLEFQADHSMSGRGFNITYSSVTVDTYSCMDPGIPVNGYRYGQDFAIGSIVAFSCESGYTMSHDEPLMCEKNHWWNHPLPTCDGKRLEKLLPVCMQDEL
;
A
#
# COMPACT_ATOMS: atom_id res chain seq x y z
N MET A 1 -7.55 -27.45 9.77
CA MET A 1 -8.25 -27.20 8.50
C MET A 1 -7.23 -26.73 7.48
N ASN A 2 -7.30 -27.19 6.23
CA ASN A 2 -6.43 -26.72 5.16
C ASN A 2 -7.32 -26.29 4.00
N CYS A 3 -7.21 -25.02 3.60
CA CYS A 3 -7.97 -24.45 2.50
C CYS A 3 -7.04 -23.76 1.53
N ILE A 4 -7.35 -23.96 0.25
CA ILE A 4 -6.56 -23.45 -0.86
C ILE A 4 -7.52 -22.75 -1.81
N TRP A 5 -7.22 -21.48 -2.11
CA TRP A 5 -7.93 -20.74 -3.14
C TRP A 5 -6.95 -20.28 -4.20
N LEU A 6 -7.35 -20.42 -5.47
CA LEU A 6 -6.68 -19.83 -6.61
C LEU A 6 -7.55 -18.69 -7.13
N ILE A 7 -6.98 -17.49 -7.14
CA ILE A 7 -7.59 -16.31 -7.74
C ILE A 7 -6.90 -16.09 -9.08
N VAL A 8 -7.67 -16.10 -10.16
CA VAL A 8 -7.15 -15.98 -11.53
C VAL A 8 -7.77 -14.74 -12.17
N ALA A 9 -6.92 -13.81 -12.58
CA ALA A 9 -7.27 -12.62 -13.34
C ALA A 9 -6.95 -12.79 -14.83
N VAL A 10 -7.35 -11.81 -15.63
CA VAL A 10 -6.95 -11.73 -17.04
C VAL A 10 -5.44 -11.61 -17.13
N ARG A 11 -4.83 -12.33 -18.10
CA ARG A 11 -3.38 -12.21 -18.37
C ARG A 11 -3.01 -10.76 -18.69
N GLY A 12 -1.93 -10.29 -18.07
CA GLY A 12 -1.51 -8.89 -18.17
C GLY A 12 -2.12 -7.99 -17.09
N SER A 13 -3.08 -8.47 -16.31
CA SER A 13 -3.53 -7.81 -15.08
C SER A 13 -2.83 -8.38 -13.86
N ARG A 14 -2.81 -7.58 -12.79
CA ARG A 14 -2.43 -7.98 -11.43
C ARG A 14 -3.68 -8.12 -10.57
N ILE A 15 -3.55 -8.76 -9.42
CA ILE A 15 -4.61 -8.95 -8.44
C ILE A 15 -4.28 -8.10 -7.22
N HIS A 16 -5.17 -7.18 -6.88
CA HIS A 16 -5.11 -6.42 -5.65
C HIS A 16 -5.98 -7.11 -4.59
N LEU A 17 -5.42 -7.33 -3.40
CA LEU A 17 -6.10 -7.88 -2.22
C LEU A 17 -6.30 -6.79 -1.18
N SER A 18 -7.53 -6.66 -0.68
CA SER A 18 -7.88 -5.81 0.44
C SER A 18 -8.36 -6.66 1.61
N PHE A 19 -7.65 -6.58 2.74
CA PHE A 19 -8.03 -7.22 4.00
C PHE A 19 -9.04 -6.33 4.73
N ASN A 20 -10.26 -6.83 4.90
CA ASN A 20 -11.37 -6.09 5.51
C ASN A 20 -11.55 -6.43 7.00
N ASP A 21 -11.29 -7.69 7.37
CA ASP A 21 -11.24 -8.18 8.75
C ASP A 21 -10.23 -9.34 8.82
N PHE A 22 -9.55 -9.46 9.95
CA PHE A 22 -8.52 -10.49 10.15
C PHE A 22 -8.38 -10.82 11.63
N ASP A 23 -8.65 -12.06 11.99
CA ASP A 23 -8.59 -12.57 13.35
C ASP A 23 -8.32 -14.08 13.32
N LEU A 24 -7.03 -14.44 13.30
CA LEU A 24 -6.53 -15.80 13.35
C LEU A 24 -5.80 -16.08 14.66
N GLU A 25 -5.69 -17.34 15.04
CA GLU A 25 -4.87 -17.74 16.20
C GLU A 25 -3.38 -17.46 15.93
N SER A 26 -2.77 -16.62 16.76
CA SER A 26 -1.36 -16.27 16.62
C SER A 26 -0.47 -17.49 16.81
N GLN A 27 0.55 -17.65 15.96
CA GLN A 27 1.53 -18.77 15.95
C GLN A 27 1.00 -20.14 15.51
N PHE A 28 -0.32 -20.35 15.42
CA PHE A 28 -0.91 -21.66 15.10
C PHE A 28 -1.69 -21.65 13.78
N ASP A 29 -2.51 -20.62 13.57
CA ASP A 29 -3.29 -20.43 12.35
C ASP A 29 -2.62 -19.37 11.46
N PHE A 30 -2.46 -19.68 10.17
CA PHE A 30 -1.85 -18.75 9.23
C PHE A 30 -2.48 -18.77 7.85
N LEU A 31 -2.50 -17.58 7.24
CA LEU A 31 -2.81 -17.38 5.83
C LEU A 31 -1.52 -17.01 5.08
N ALA A 32 -1.07 -17.87 4.19
CA ALA A 32 0.02 -17.56 3.26
C ALA A 32 -0.53 -17.13 1.90
N VAL A 33 0.02 -16.05 1.34
CA VAL A 33 -0.33 -15.51 0.02
C VAL A 33 0.87 -15.65 -0.91
N LYS A 34 0.71 -16.38 -2.02
CA LYS A 34 1.75 -16.65 -3.00
C LYS A 34 1.41 -16.11 -4.38
N ASP A 35 2.43 -15.61 -5.08
CA ASP A 35 2.35 -14.98 -6.41
C ASP A 35 2.49 -16.01 -7.53
N GLY A 36 1.40 -16.70 -7.82
CA GLY A 36 1.30 -17.70 -8.88
C GLY A 36 0.43 -18.89 -8.48
N GLU A 37 0.41 -19.91 -9.32
CA GLU A 37 -0.45 -21.10 -9.16
C GLU A 37 0.19 -22.21 -8.30
N SER A 38 1.53 -22.25 -8.24
CA SER A 38 2.27 -23.38 -7.66
C SER A 38 2.44 -23.23 -6.14
N VAL A 39 2.68 -24.36 -5.47
CA VAL A 39 3.13 -24.38 -4.07
C VAL A 39 4.49 -23.67 -3.92
N ASP A 40 5.33 -23.72 -4.95
CA ASP A 40 6.65 -23.09 -4.97
C ASP A 40 6.62 -21.63 -5.49
N SER A 41 5.43 -21.07 -5.73
CA SER A 41 5.29 -19.68 -6.15
C SER A 41 5.82 -18.72 -5.07
N PRO A 42 6.42 -17.58 -5.47
CA PRO A 42 6.99 -16.60 -4.53
C PRO A 42 6.00 -16.20 -3.43
N LEU A 43 6.45 -16.22 -2.17
CA LEU A 43 5.64 -15.80 -1.03
C LEU A 43 5.56 -14.28 -0.97
N LEU A 44 4.35 -13.72 -1.01
CA LEU A 44 4.10 -12.29 -0.80
C LEU A 44 3.94 -11.95 0.68
N GLY A 45 3.43 -12.89 1.49
CA GLY A 45 3.35 -12.72 2.93
C GLY A 45 2.68 -13.90 3.62
N THR A 46 2.93 -14.01 4.92
CA THR A 46 2.26 -14.95 5.83
C THR A 46 1.67 -14.14 6.99
N PHE A 47 0.38 -14.33 7.25
CA PHE A 47 -0.39 -13.51 8.19
C PHE A 47 -1.03 -14.39 9.27
N SER A 48 -1.01 -13.92 10.52
CA SER A 48 -1.59 -14.58 11.71
C SER A 48 -1.93 -13.52 12.75
N GLY A 49 -2.68 -13.87 13.80
CA GLY A 49 -3.11 -12.93 14.84
C GLY A 49 -4.31 -12.08 14.41
N SER A 50 -4.54 -10.98 15.14
CA SER A 50 -5.73 -10.13 14.99
C SER A 50 -5.46 -8.73 14.41
N GLU A 51 -4.22 -8.48 13.96
CA GLU A 51 -3.88 -7.26 13.24
C GLU A 51 -4.28 -7.40 11.77
N VAL A 52 -5.04 -6.44 11.24
CA VAL A 52 -5.46 -6.43 9.83
C VAL A 52 -4.25 -6.09 8.95
N PRO A 53 -3.82 -6.98 8.03
CA PRO A 53 -2.68 -6.71 7.17
C PRO A 53 -2.90 -5.55 6.20
N SER A 54 -1.80 -4.94 5.74
CA SER A 54 -1.84 -3.98 4.65
C SER A 54 -2.28 -4.65 3.33
N HIS A 55 -2.86 -3.84 2.44
CA HIS A 55 -3.25 -4.32 1.11
C HIS A 55 -2.05 -4.84 0.31
N LEU A 56 -2.28 -5.83 -0.54
CA LEU A 56 -1.24 -6.46 -1.36
C LEU A 56 -1.61 -6.39 -2.82
N THR A 57 -0.61 -6.33 -3.69
CA THR A 57 -0.82 -6.45 -5.15
C THR A 57 0.15 -7.49 -5.69
N SER A 58 -0.36 -8.48 -6.42
CA SER A 58 0.46 -9.50 -7.07
C SER A 58 1.31 -8.93 -8.19
N ASN A 59 2.37 -9.64 -8.60
CA ASN A 59 3.10 -9.36 -9.84
C ASN A 59 2.59 -10.21 -11.01
N SER A 60 1.92 -11.33 -10.74
CA SER A 60 1.30 -12.18 -11.75
C SER A 60 -0.22 -12.01 -11.82
N HIS A 61 -0.85 -12.70 -12.76
CA HIS A 61 -2.31 -12.76 -12.91
C HIS A 61 -2.95 -13.89 -12.09
N ILE A 62 -2.18 -14.58 -11.24
CA ILE A 62 -2.65 -15.69 -10.41
C ILE A 62 -2.16 -15.49 -8.98
N LEU A 63 -3.06 -15.58 -8.00
CA LEU A 63 -2.71 -15.64 -6.58
C LEU A 63 -3.17 -16.96 -5.99
N ARG A 64 -2.31 -17.54 -5.16
CA ARG A 64 -2.61 -18.73 -4.37
C ARG A 64 -2.66 -18.37 -2.89
N LEU A 65 -3.83 -18.54 -2.28
CA LEU A 65 -4.05 -18.35 -0.85
C LEU A 65 -4.08 -19.71 -0.16
N GLU A 66 -3.27 -19.87 0.87
CA GLU A 66 -3.13 -21.08 1.69
C GLU A 66 -3.50 -20.76 3.13
N PHE A 67 -4.68 -21.19 3.56
CA PHE A 67 -5.07 -21.10 4.97
C PHE A 67 -4.85 -22.45 5.65
N GLN A 68 -4.07 -22.43 6.72
CA GLN A 68 -3.78 -23.59 7.54
C GLN A 68 -4.20 -23.26 8.98
N ALA A 69 -5.03 -24.12 9.56
CA ALA A 69 -5.44 -24.04 10.95
C ALA A 69 -5.30 -25.38 11.68
N ASP A 70 -5.09 -25.37 12.99
CA ASP A 70 -4.77 -26.58 13.77
C ASP A 70 -5.97 -27.31 14.40
N HIS A 71 -7.19 -26.81 14.17
CA HIS A 71 -8.46 -27.30 14.72
C HIS A 71 -8.71 -27.03 16.21
N SER A 72 -7.92 -26.17 16.84
CA SER A 72 -8.21 -25.63 18.17
C SER A 72 -8.48 -24.11 18.10
N MET A 73 -8.80 -23.51 19.24
CA MET A 73 -9.05 -22.08 19.50
C MET A 73 -9.18 -21.14 18.28
N SER A 74 -10.37 -21.10 17.67
CA SER A 74 -10.58 -20.36 16.42
C SER A 74 -10.87 -18.87 16.66
N GLY A 75 -10.07 -18.00 16.04
CA GLY A 75 -10.45 -16.59 15.85
C GLY A 75 -11.67 -16.44 14.92
N ARG A 76 -12.13 -15.21 14.67
CA ARG A 76 -13.28 -14.96 13.78
C ARG A 76 -13.01 -15.32 12.31
N GLY A 77 -11.75 -15.53 11.93
CA GLY A 77 -11.33 -15.82 10.56
C GLY A 77 -10.88 -14.56 9.84
N PHE A 78 -11.03 -14.53 8.52
CA PHE A 78 -10.65 -13.38 7.70
C PHE A 78 -11.69 -13.05 6.64
N ASN A 79 -11.76 -11.78 6.27
CA ASN A 79 -12.57 -11.29 5.16
C ASN A 79 -11.66 -10.52 4.19
N ILE A 80 -11.52 -11.03 2.97
CA ILE A 80 -10.66 -10.46 1.93
C ILE A 80 -11.49 -10.22 0.67
N THR A 81 -11.38 -9.02 0.11
CA THR A 81 -11.87 -8.68 -1.23
C THR A 81 -10.72 -8.62 -2.21
N TYR A 82 -10.99 -8.91 -3.48
CA TYR A 82 -9.99 -8.87 -4.54
C TYR A 82 -10.51 -8.12 -5.76
N SER A 83 -9.61 -7.47 -6.50
CA SER A 83 -9.89 -6.82 -7.77
C SER A 83 -8.77 -7.07 -8.78
N SER A 84 -9.11 -7.07 -10.07
CA SER A 84 -8.11 -7.09 -11.15
C SER A 84 -7.67 -5.67 -11.45
N VAL A 85 -6.37 -5.43 -11.41
CA VAL A 85 -5.74 -4.17 -11.79
C VAL A 85 -5.08 -4.39 -13.15
N THR A 86 -5.57 -3.73 -14.20
CA THR A 86 -4.91 -3.79 -15.50
C THR A 86 -3.55 -3.14 -15.38
N VAL A 87 -2.49 -3.87 -15.72
CA VAL A 87 -1.17 -3.25 -15.87
C VAL A 87 -1.23 -2.50 -17.19
N ASP A 88 -1.51 -1.21 -17.11
CA ASP A 88 -1.33 -0.36 -18.27
C ASP A 88 0.17 -0.31 -18.55
N THR A 89 0.58 -0.95 -19.65
CA THR A 89 1.99 -1.00 -20.04
C THR A 89 2.48 0.31 -20.63
N TYR A 90 1.62 1.33 -20.71
CA TYR A 90 1.93 2.63 -21.28
C TYR A 90 1.86 3.75 -20.24
N SER A 91 1.51 3.45 -18.99
CA SER A 91 1.39 4.43 -17.91
C SER A 91 1.91 3.90 -16.58
N CYS A 92 2.21 4.83 -15.67
CA CYS A 92 2.48 4.54 -14.28
C CYS A 92 1.16 4.37 -13.53
N MET A 93 1.20 3.67 -12.40
CA MET A 93 0.06 3.60 -11.48
C MET A 93 -0.30 5.00 -10.97
N ASP A 94 -1.59 5.28 -10.74
CA ASP A 94 -2.00 6.53 -10.09
C ASP A 94 -1.27 6.66 -8.74
N PRO A 95 -0.43 7.69 -8.54
CA PRO A 95 0.33 7.86 -7.30
C PRO A 95 -0.56 8.24 -6.10
N GLY A 96 -1.82 8.63 -6.35
CA GLY A 96 -2.74 9.12 -5.34
C GLY A 96 -2.64 10.62 -5.11
N ILE A 97 -3.27 11.10 -4.04
CA ILE A 97 -3.26 12.49 -3.58
C ILE A 97 -2.78 12.49 -2.13
N PRO A 98 -1.79 13.33 -1.75
CA PRO A 98 -1.36 13.44 -0.36
C PRO A 98 -2.50 13.89 0.54
N VAL A 99 -2.57 13.36 1.76
CA VAL A 99 -3.53 13.84 2.77
C VAL A 99 -3.24 15.32 3.08
N ASN A 100 -4.27 16.17 3.14
CA ASN A 100 -4.15 17.63 3.24
C ASN A 100 -3.33 18.25 2.09
N GLY A 101 -3.44 17.66 0.89
CA GLY A 101 -2.77 18.12 -0.31
C GLY A 101 -3.64 18.03 -1.56
N TYR A 102 -3.08 18.55 -2.64
CA TYR A 102 -3.70 18.63 -3.95
C TYR A 102 -2.72 18.07 -4.99
N ARG A 103 -3.26 17.43 -6.03
CA ARG A 103 -2.53 16.97 -7.21
C ARG A 103 -2.94 17.79 -8.44
N TYR A 104 -1.96 18.16 -9.24
CA TYR A 104 -2.14 18.79 -10.55
C TYR A 104 -1.67 17.83 -11.64
N GLY A 105 -2.57 17.50 -12.56
CA GLY A 105 -2.36 16.49 -13.59
C GLY A 105 -3.15 15.20 -13.32
N GLN A 106 -3.59 14.58 -14.42
CA GLN A 106 -4.37 13.32 -14.42
C GLN A 106 -3.89 12.34 -15.49
N ASP A 107 -2.86 12.72 -16.27
CA ASP A 107 -2.24 11.83 -17.24
C ASP A 107 -1.04 11.14 -16.59
N PHE A 108 -1.04 9.81 -16.66
CA PHE A 108 -0.01 8.97 -16.07
C PHE A 108 0.81 8.22 -17.13
N ALA A 109 0.62 8.54 -18.42
CA ALA A 109 1.41 7.95 -19.49
C ALA A 109 2.92 8.14 -19.27
N ILE A 110 3.73 7.23 -19.80
CA ILE A 110 5.19 7.32 -19.75
C ILE A 110 5.64 8.68 -20.32
N GLY A 111 6.41 9.43 -19.54
CA GLY A 111 6.88 10.77 -19.84
C GLY A 111 6.00 11.91 -19.31
N SER A 112 4.78 11.61 -18.82
CA SER A 112 3.90 12.60 -18.21
C SER A 112 4.38 12.99 -16.81
N ILE A 113 4.01 14.20 -16.39
CA ILE A 113 4.43 14.82 -15.13
C ILE A 113 3.20 15.19 -14.31
N VAL A 114 3.22 14.89 -13.02
CA VAL A 114 2.22 15.34 -12.04
C VAL A 114 2.88 16.11 -10.91
N ALA A 115 2.26 17.22 -10.50
CA ALA A 115 2.77 18.11 -9.46
C ALA A 115 1.83 18.10 -8.24
N PHE A 116 2.34 18.49 -7.09
CA PHE A 116 1.60 18.48 -5.83
C PHE A 116 1.73 19.80 -5.08
N SER A 117 0.79 20.07 -4.19
CA SER A 117 0.86 21.17 -3.22
C SER A 117 0.12 20.80 -1.94
N CYS A 118 0.52 21.37 -0.81
CA CYS A 118 -0.21 21.17 0.45
C CYS A 118 -1.22 22.28 0.74
N GLU A 119 -2.21 21.94 1.57
CA GLU A 119 -3.11 22.91 2.20
C GLU A 119 -2.36 23.89 3.12
N SER A 120 -3.02 25.01 3.45
CA SER A 120 -2.46 26.00 4.37
C SER A 120 -2.13 25.37 5.72
N GLY A 121 -0.92 25.64 6.23
CA GLY A 121 -0.43 25.08 7.49
C GLY A 121 0.37 23.78 7.35
N TYR A 122 0.48 23.23 6.13
CA TYR A 122 1.29 22.05 5.82
C TYR A 122 2.47 22.40 4.90
N THR A 123 3.49 21.55 4.91
CA THR A 123 4.67 21.66 4.04
C THR A 123 4.91 20.32 3.35
N MET A 124 5.30 20.33 2.07
CA MET A 124 5.64 19.10 1.36
C MET A 124 6.96 18.53 1.85
N SER A 125 7.06 17.20 1.91
CA SER A 125 8.33 16.49 2.15
C SER A 125 9.41 16.78 1.10
N HIS A 126 9.01 16.98 -0.16
CA HIS A 126 9.84 17.42 -1.27
C HIS A 126 8.99 18.20 -2.28
N ASP A 127 9.61 19.07 -3.07
CA ASP A 127 8.93 19.96 -4.04
C ASP A 127 9.09 19.50 -5.50
N GLU A 128 9.72 18.35 -5.73
CA GLU A 128 9.95 17.81 -7.05
C GLU A 128 8.67 17.16 -7.61
N PRO A 129 8.27 17.46 -8.86
CA PRO A 129 7.13 16.81 -9.47
C PRO A 129 7.47 15.35 -9.82
N LEU A 130 6.45 14.50 -9.84
CA LEU A 130 6.63 13.11 -10.25
C LEU A 130 6.58 12.98 -11.77
N MET A 131 7.56 12.29 -12.34
CA MET A 131 7.64 11.94 -13.76
C MET A 131 7.47 10.43 -13.91
N CYS A 132 6.58 10.02 -14.82
CA CYS A 132 6.39 8.61 -15.12
C CYS A 132 7.53 8.11 -16.02
N GLU A 133 8.37 7.21 -15.50
CA GLU A 133 9.53 6.70 -16.23
C GLU A 133 9.17 5.48 -17.10
N LYS A 134 10.07 5.15 -18.04
CA LYS A 134 9.91 4.00 -18.95
C LYS A 134 9.84 2.63 -18.25
N ASN A 135 10.22 2.56 -16.98
CA ASN A 135 10.12 1.35 -16.15
C ASN A 135 8.71 1.20 -15.51
N HIS A 136 7.80 2.15 -15.76
CA HIS A 136 6.43 2.24 -15.22
C HIS A 136 6.40 2.59 -13.73
N TRP A 137 7.47 3.20 -13.22
CA TRP A 137 7.58 3.76 -11.89
C TRP A 137 7.69 5.28 -11.97
N TRP A 138 7.22 5.93 -10.90
CA TRP A 138 7.51 7.33 -10.67
C TRP A 138 8.97 7.48 -10.22
N ASN A 139 9.64 8.54 -10.69
CA ASN A 139 11.00 8.89 -10.29
C ASN A 139 11.17 9.03 -8.76
N HIS A 140 10.12 9.44 -8.04
CA HIS A 140 10.08 9.58 -6.58
C HIS A 140 8.77 9.03 -6.00
N PRO A 141 8.73 8.70 -4.69
CA PRO A 141 7.47 8.38 -4.01
C PRO A 141 6.55 9.59 -3.89
N LEU A 142 5.25 9.34 -3.70
CA LEU A 142 4.23 10.37 -3.41
C LEU A 142 4.70 11.24 -2.21
N PRO A 143 4.76 12.58 -2.36
CA PRO A 143 5.16 13.46 -1.25
C PRO A 143 4.12 13.43 -0.12
N THR A 144 4.58 13.54 1.12
CA THR A 144 3.70 13.81 2.28
C THR A 144 3.51 15.31 2.48
N CYS A 145 2.36 15.68 3.06
CA CYS A 145 2.08 17.01 3.56
C CYS A 145 2.10 16.99 5.09
N ASP A 146 3.18 17.48 5.67
CA ASP A 146 3.40 17.46 7.11
C ASP A 146 3.03 18.80 7.72
N GLY A 147 2.28 18.76 8.82
CA GLY A 147 1.86 19.98 9.52
C GLY A 147 3.08 20.75 9.97
N LYS A 148 3.11 22.07 9.70
CA LYS A 148 4.13 22.95 10.24
C LYS A 148 4.04 22.88 11.75
N ARG A 149 4.98 22.17 12.38
CA ARG A 149 5.20 22.30 13.82
C ARG A 149 5.50 23.78 14.00
N LEU A 150 4.61 24.50 14.67
CA LEU A 150 4.96 25.80 15.21
C LEU A 150 6.18 25.53 16.07
N GLU A 151 7.37 25.87 15.55
CA GLU A 151 8.53 25.98 16.42
C GLU A 151 8.06 26.91 17.52
N LYS A 152 8.00 26.36 18.74
CA LYS A 152 7.75 27.15 19.94
C LYS A 152 8.65 28.36 19.80
N LEU A 153 8.06 29.54 19.66
CA LEU A 153 8.69 30.77 20.10
C LEU A 153 9.02 30.52 21.57
N LEU A 154 10.22 30.01 21.85
CA LEU A 154 10.75 29.96 23.20
C LEU A 154 10.73 31.41 23.66
N PRO A 155 10.10 31.74 24.82
CA PRO A 155 10.19 33.07 25.34
C PRO A 155 11.67 33.38 25.57
N VAL A 156 12.17 34.43 24.90
CA VAL A 156 13.43 35.07 25.25
C VAL A 156 13.21 35.63 26.66
N CYS A 157 13.66 34.90 27.69
CA CYS A 157 13.71 35.46 29.03
C CYS A 157 14.60 36.69 28.97
N MET A 158 14.01 37.86 29.27
CA MET A 158 14.76 39.07 29.62
C MET A 158 15.72 38.72 30.76
N GLN A 159 17.02 38.77 30.50
CA GLN A 159 18.02 38.99 31.53
C GLN A 159 18.16 40.50 31.69
N ASP A 160 17.37 41.06 32.59
CA ASP A 160 17.73 42.26 33.34
C ASP A 160 18.12 41.79 34.74
N GLU A 161 19.41 41.75 35.05
CA GLU A 161 19.91 42.06 36.39
C GLU A 161 21.25 42.80 36.24
N LEU A 162 21.22 44.08 36.62
CA LEU A 162 22.39 44.87 36.99
C LEU A 162 22.40 44.99 38.53
#